data_AF-A0A7L2IEC8-F1
#
_entry.id   AF-A0A7L2IEC8-F1
#
_cell.length_a   1.000
_cell.length_b   1.000
_cell.length_c   1.000
_cell.angle_alpha   90.00
_cell.angle_beta   90.00
_cell.angle_gamma   90.00
#
_symmetry.space_group_name_H-M   'P 1'
#
loop_
_entity.id
_entity.type
_entity.pdbx_description
1 polymer ?
#
loop_
_entity_poly.entity_id
_entity_poly.type
_entity_poly.pdbx_seq_one_letter_code
_entity_poly.pdbx_strand_id
1 'polypeptide(L)'
;SRPLVLGQDTQGPPPTSNAAQMLRDFCRWQQGLNVPDEHSALHFDTAILFTRLDLCGAATCATLGMADVGTICNPERSCAIVEDDGLQSAFTVAHELGHIFNMVHDTSQACQELNGHTGASRRVMAPVLSSLEPGQMWSPCSAHSITDFLDNGHGTS
;
A
#
# COMPACT_ATOMS: atom_id res chain seq x y z
N SER A 1 -0.12 -11.02 12.52
CA SER A 1 -0.02 -9.55 12.53
C SER A 1 0.27 -9.07 13.95
N ARG A 2 1.01 -7.97 14.10
CA ARG A 2 1.40 -7.39 15.40
C ARG A 2 0.89 -5.94 15.49
N PRO A 3 -0.29 -5.68 16.08
CA PRO A 3 -0.81 -4.33 16.19
C PRO A 3 -0.01 -3.53 17.22
N LEU A 4 0.28 -2.27 16.91
CA LEU A 4 0.87 -1.30 17.82
C LEU A 4 0.02 -0.04 17.81
N VAL A 5 -0.38 0.41 19.00
CA VAL A 5 -1.17 1.63 19.16
C VAL A 5 -0.27 2.69 19.76
N LEU A 6 -0.12 3.81 19.05
CA LEU A 6 0.68 4.94 19.49
C LEU A 6 -0.22 5.94 20.25
N GLY A 7 0.05 6.14 21.53
CA GLY A 7 -0.52 7.20 22.36
C GLY A 7 0.43 8.40 22.52
N GLN A 8 0.05 9.35 23.38
CA GLN A 8 0.83 10.57 23.62
C GLN A 8 2.24 10.31 24.19
N ASP A 9 2.42 9.21 24.92
CA ASP A 9 3.69 8.85 25.57
C ASP A 9 4.56 7.88 24.75
N THR A 10 4.10 7.44 23.58
CA THR A 10 4.84 6.53 22.70
C THR A 10 5.46 7.29 21.53
N GLN A 11 6.76 7.09 21.33
CA GLN A 11 7.51 7.75 20.28
C GLN A 11 7.23 7.12 18.91
N GLY A 12 6.36 7.76 18.12
CA GLY A 12 6.03 7.40 16.73
C GLY A 12 6.78 8.23 15.68
N PRO A 13 6.55 7.97 14.38
CA PRO A 13 7.00 8.89 13.33
C PRO A 13 6.30 10.25 13.46
N PRO A 14 6.94 11.37 13.10
CA PRO A 14 6.31 12.68 13.16
C PRO A 14 5.04 12.76 12.30
N PRO A 15 3.90 13.22 12.85
CA PRO A 15 2.68 13.40 12.06
C PRO A 15 2.82 14.58 11.08
N THR A 16 2.29 14.42 9.87
CA THR A 16 2.25 15.46 8.84
C THR A 16 1.13 15.18 7.83
N SER A 17 0.49 16.20 7.27
CA SER A 17 -0.47 16.00 6.18
C SER A 17 0.20 15.71 4.84
N ASN A 18 1.51 15.92 4.68
CA ASN A 18 2.20 15.58 3.43
C ASN A 18 2.38 14.06 3.34
N ALA A 19 1.59 13.40 2.49
CA ALA A 19 1.57 11.94 2.36
C ALA A 19 2.96 11.35 2.03
N ALA A 20 3.69 11.98 1.10
CA ALA A 20 5.03 11.52 0.72
C ALA A 20 6.05 11.65 1.86
N GLN A 21 5.97 12.71 2.67
CA GLN A 21 6.81 12.87 3.86
C GLN A 21 6.43 11.86 4.94
N MET A 22 5.13 11.68 5.21
CA MET A 22 4.65 10.73 6.21
C MET A 22 5.08 9.30 5.87
N LEU A 23 4.97 8.88 4.60
CA LEU A 23 5.43 7.57 4.15
C LEU A 23 6.92 7.40 4.44
N ARG A 24 7.77 8.35 4.02
CA ARG A 24 9.22 8.28 4.27
C ARG A 24 9.56 8.17 5.75
N ASP A 25 8.93 8.97 6.59
CA ASP A 25 9.21 8.99 8.03
C ASP A 25 8.72 7.70 8.71
N PHE A 26 7.56 7.19 8.31
CA PHE A 26 7.01 5.92 8.78
C PHE A 26 7.89 4.74 8.37
N CYS A 27 8.28 4.66 7.10
CA CYS A 27 9.15 3.61 6.58
C CYS A 27 10.50 3.58 7.30
N ARG A 28 11.07 4.73 7.64
CA ARG A 28 12.29 4.79 8.46
C ARG A 28 12.05 4.32 9.89
N TRP A 29 10.94 4.74 10.49
CA TRP A 29 10.63 4.40 11.88
C TRP A 29 10.32 2.90 12.06
N GLN A 30 9.57 2.28 11.14
CA GLN A 30 9.20 0.87 11.24
C GLN A 30 10.43 -0.05 11.19
N GLN A 31 11.50 0.33 10.47
CA GLN A 31 12.73 -0.45 10.39
C GLN A 31 13.31 -0.74 11.77
N GLY A 32 13.25 0.22 12.70
CA GLY A 32 13.73 0.05 14.07
C GLY A 32 12.89 -0.92 14.92
N LEU A 33 11.72 -1.32 14.42
CA LEU A 33 10.84 -2.32 15.05
C LEU A 33 10.96 -3.70 14.43
N ASN A 34 11.63 -3.82 13.28
CA ASN A 34 11.84 -5.07 12.57
C ASN A 34 13.13 -5.75 13.03
N VAL A 35 13.27 -7.04 12.72
CA VAL A 35 14.47 -7.82 13.06
C VAL A 35 15.03 -8.51 11.80
N PRO A 36 16.35 -8.69 11.67
CA PRO A 36 16.93 -9.30 10.48
C PRO A 36 16.64 -10.80 10.31
N ASP A 37 16.35 -11.51 11.41
CA ASP A 37 16.01 -12.94 11.36
C ASP A 37 14.55 -13.13 10.95
N GLU A 38 14.33 -13.57 9.71
CA GLU A 38 13.00 -13.80 9.13
C GLU A 38 12.21 -14.93 9.81
N HIS A 39 12.90 -15.83 10.51
CA HIS A 39 12.24 -16.88 11.29
C HIS A 39 11.81 -16.39 12.67
N SER A 40 12.19 -15.18 13.06
CA SER A 40 11.76 -14.57 14.32
C SER A 40 10.29 -14.18 14.26
N ALA A 41 9.55 -14.48 15.33
CA ALA A 41 8.17 -14.02 15.48
C ALA A 41 8.04 -12.48 15.57
N LEU A 42 9.15 -11.76 15.73
CA LEU A 42 9.20 -10.29 15.73
C LEU A 42 9.39 -9.70 14.32
N HIS A 43 9.78 -10.52 13.35
CA HIS A 43 9.94 -10.10 11.96
C HIS A 43 8.57 -9.83 11.32
N PHE A 44 8.54 -8.87 10.40
CA PHE A 44 7.39 -8.62 9.55
C PHE A 44 7.85 -8.19 8.15
N ASP A 45 7.14 -8.66 7.13
CA ASP A 45 7.48 -8.35 5.73
C ASP A 45 7.03 -6.94 5.34
N THR A 46 5.94 -6.44 5.93
CA THR A 46 5.36 -5.14 5.59
C THR A 46 4.73 -4.45 6.80
N ALA A 47 4.71 -3.12 6.79
CA ALA A 47 4.11 -2.30 7.84
C ALA A 47 3.07 -1.33 7.28
N ILE A 48 1.96 -1.15 8.00
CA ILE A 48 0.89 -0.23 7.59
C ILE A 48 0.59 0.74 8.74
N LEU A 49 0.66 2.04 8.45
CA LEU A 49 0.27 3.10 9.39
C LEU A 49 -1.15 3.59 9.06
N PHE A 50 -2.04 3.52 10.05
CA PHE A 50 -3.32 4.20 9.99
C PHE A 50 -3.22 5.58 10.64
N THR A 51 -3.79 6.59 9.99
CA THR A 51 -3.87 7.96 10.53
C THR A 51 -5.26 8.54 10.30
N ARG A 52 -5.71 9.42 11.20
CA ARG A 52 -6.93 10.23 11.02
C ARG A 52 -6.64 11.63 10.47
N LEU A 53 -5.39 11.89 10.10
CA LEU A 53 -4.98 13.15 9.47
C LEU A 53 -5.30 13.10 7.97
N ASP A 54 -5.85 14.20 7.46
CA ASP A 54 -6.10 14.43 6.03
C ASP A 54 -4.77 14.39 5.25
N LEU A 55 -4.62 13.40 4.36
CA LEU A 55 -3.42 13.15 3.57
C LEU A 55 -3.45 13.93 2.25
N CYS A 56 -2.44 14.76 2.08
CA CYS A 56 -2.24 15.61 0.92
C CYS A 56 -1.09 15.11 0.05
N GLY A 57 -1.39 14.86 -1.22
CA GLY A 57 -0.40 14.69 -2.29
C GLY A 57 0.17 16.03 -2.76
N ALA A 58 0.90 16.01 -3.87
CA ALA A 58 1.57 17.22 -4.39
C ALA A 58 0.61 18.31 -4.87
N ALA A 59 -0.59 17.92 -5.35
CA ALA A 59 -1.56 18.84 -5.96
C ALA A 59 -2.91 18.90 -5.24
N THR A 60 -3.32 17.84 -4.54
CA THR A 60 -4.63 17.71 -3.89
C THR A 60 -4.55 16.88 -2.61
N CYS A 61 -5.56 17.01 -1.74
CA CYS A 61 -5.79 16.14 -0.58
C CYS A 61 -6.89 15.12 -0.85
N ALA A 62 -6.93 14.59 -2.07
CA ALA A 62 -7.84 13.49 -2.44
C ALA A 62 -7.19 12.11 -2.25
N THR A 63 -5.99 12.07 -1.65
CA THR A 63 -5.19 10.85 -1.49
C THR A 63 -5.57 10.20 -0.17
N LEU A 64 -6.04 8.96 -0.20
CA LEU A 64 -6.38 8.23 1.03
C LEU A 64 -5.25 7.32 1.53
N GLY A 65 -4.19 7.15 0.74
CA GLY A 65 -3.06 6.29 1.10
C GLY A 65 -1.86 6.52 0.20
N MET A 66 -0.72 5.95 0.60
CA MET A 66 0.48 5.96 -0.23
C MET A 66 1.39 4.79 0.14
N ALA A 67 1.97 4.15 -0.88
CA ALA A 67 3.01 3.14 -0.74
C ALA A 67 4.02 3.23 -1.90
N ASP A 68 5.19 2.64 -1.69
CA ASP A 68 6.16 2.40 -2.76
C ASP A 68 5.75 1.18 -3.59
N VAL A 69 6.06 1.21 -4.90
CA VAL A 69 5.73 0.11 -5.81
C VAL A 69 6.79 -0.99 -5.78
N GLY A 70 6.35 -2.25 -5.61
CA GLY A 70 7.19 -3.44 -5.77
C GLY A 70 8.22 -3.64 -4.66
N THR A 71 7.82 -3.43 -3.41
CA THR A 71 8.73 -3.38 -2.26
C THR A 71 8.49 -4.44 -1.19
N ILE A 72 7.61 -5.43 -1.41
CA ILE A 72 7.18 -6.38 -0.36
C ILE A 72 8.32 -7.01 0.47
N CYS A 73 9.41 -7.41 -0.17
CA CYS A 73 10.57 -8.03 0.48
C CYS A 73 11.74 -7.04 0.71
N ASN A 74 11.50 -5.74 0.56
CA ASN A 74 12.48 -4.71 0.91
C ASN A 74 12.16 -4.17 2.32
N PRO A 75 12.88 -4.58 3.37
CA PRO A 75 12.55 -4.21 4.75
C PRO A 75 12.62 -2.70 5.01
N GLU A 76 13.33 -1.94 4.16
CA GLU A 76 13.42 -0.49 4.27
C GLU A 76 12.23 0.25 3.66
N ARG A 77 11.54 -0.39 2.70
CA ARG A 77 10.54 0.24 1.82
C ARG A 77 9.19 -0.48 1.75
N SER A 78 9.04 -1.63 2.40
CA SER A 78 7.79 -2.37 2.48
C SER A 78 6.87 -1.76 3.53
N CYS A 79 6.21 -0.67 3.15
CA CYS A 79 5.42 0.15 4.05
C CYS A 79 4.33 0.91 3.28
N ALA A 80 3.20 1.10 3.94
CA ALA A 80 2.09 1.91 3.44
C ALA A 80 1.55 2.84 4.54
N ILE A 81 1.00 3.98 4.13
CA ILE A 81 0.20 4.84 4.99
C ILE A 81 -1.24 4.86 4.47
N VAL A 82 -2.20 4.90 5.38
CA VAL A 82 -3.63 4.91 5.08
C VAL A 82 -4.32 5.94 5.97
N GLU A 83 -5.07 6.83 5.36
CA GLU A 83 -6.07 7.67 6.02
C GLU A 83 -7.30 6.82 6.38
N ASP A 84 -7.64 6.79 7.66
CA ASP A 84 -8.80 6.09 8.20
C ASP A 84 -10.06 6.96 8.11
N ASP A 85 -10.81 6.75 7.04
CA ASP A 85 -12.13 7.35 6.77
C ASP A 85 -13.29 6.41 7.16
N GLY A 86 -13.01 5.29 7.85
CA GLY A 86 -13.98 4.31 8.31
C GLY A 86 -13.81 2.93 7.66
N LEU A 87 -14.91 2.19 7.47
CA LEU A 87 -14.85 0.82 6.96
C LEU A 87 -14.27 0.73 5.54
N GLN A 88 -14.37 1.79 4.74
CA GLN A 88 -13.87 1.84 3.36
C GLN A 88 -12.34 1.86 3.29
N SER A 89 -11.65 2.25 4.37
CA SER A 89 -10.19 2.24 4.42
C SER A 89 -9.60 0.83 4.24
N ALA A 90 -10.38 -0.23 4.42
CA ALA A 90 -9.97 -1.59 4.06
C ALA A 90 -9.65 -1.73 2.56
N PHE A 91 -10.37 -1.01 1.68
CA PHE A 91 -10.06 -0.99 0.25
C PHE A 91 -8.83 -0.15 -0.06
N THR A 92 -8.63 0.95 0.66
CA THR A 92 -7.39 1.73 0.59
C THR A 92 -6.19 0.88 0.99
N VAL A 93 -6.29 0.12 2.10
CA VAL A 93 -5.26 -0.86 2.50
C VAL A 93 -4.98 -1.86 1.38
N ALA A 94 -6.02 -2.42 0.76
CA ALA A 94 -5.85 -3.36 -0.34
C ALA A 94 -5.18 -2.71 -1.56
N HIS A 95 -5.52 -1.47 -1.88
CA HIS A 95 -4.91 -0.69 -2.97
C HIS A 95 -3.41 -0.45 -2.72
N GLU A 96 -3.04 0.05 -1.54
CA GLU A 96 -1.65 0.31 -1.20
C GLU A 96 -0.81 -0.97 -1.11
N LEU A 97 -1.39 -2.06 -0.59
CA LEU A 97 -0.75 -3.37 -0.65
C LEU A 97 -0.57 -3.85 -2.10
N GLY A 98 -1.53 -3.56 -2.98
CA GLY A 98 -1.39 -3.80 -4.42
C GLY A 98 -0.14 -3.13 -4.99
N HIS A 99 0.09 -1.85 -4.65
CA HIS A 99 1.33 -1.17 -5.02
C HIS A 99 2.58 -1.87 -4.47
N ILE A 100 2.58 -2.26 -3.20
CA ILE A 100 3.69 -3.02 -2.59
C ILE A 100 3.97 -4.33 -3.36
N PHE A 101 2.93 -4.98 -3.89
CA PHE A 101 3.00 -6.15 -4.78
C PHE A 101 3.22 -5.82 -6.27
N ASN A 102 3.82 -4.66 -6.55
CA ASN A 102 4.18 -4.20 -7.89
C ASN A 102 3.01 -3.91 -8.84
N MET A 103 1.78 -3.80 -8.32
CA MET A 103 0.64 -3.39 -9.14
C MET A 103 0.71 -1.88 -9.42
N VAL A 104 0.34 -1.50 -10.64
CA VAL A 104 0.17 -0.11 -11.05
C VAL A 104 -1.31 0.20 -11.24
N HIS A 105 -1.66 1.48 -11.35
CA HIS A 105 -3.05 1.86 -11.60
C HIS A 105 -3.59 1.25 -12.90
N ASP A 106 -4.87 0.85 -12.88
CA ASP A 106 -5.54 0.22 -14.02
C ASP A 106 -5.68 1.13 -15.25
N THR A 107 -5.56 2.44 -15.06
CA THR A 107 -5.56 3.45 -16.13
C THR A 107 -4.17 3.74 -16.67
N SER A 108 -3.11 3.15 -16.11
CA SER A 108 -1.75 3.31 -16.60
C SER A 108 -1.57 2.71 -18.00
N GLN A 109 -0.61 3.21 -18.75
CA GLN A 109 -0.33 2.72 -20.10
C GLN A 109 0.00 1.22 -20.11
N ALA A 110 0.73 0.73 -19.11
CA ALA A 110 1.08 -0.70 -18.96
C ALA A 110 -0.16 -1.61 -18.82
N CYS A 111 -1.27 -1.09 -18.30
CA CYS A 111 -2.48 -1.86 -18.10
C CYS A 111 -3.48 -1.80 -19.26
N GLN A 112 -3.30 -0.89 -20.24
CA GLN A 112 -4.30 -0.68 -21.30
C GLN A 112 -4.55 -1.94 -22.13
N GLU A 113 -3.49 -2.64 -22.52
CA GLU A 113 -3.61 -3.87 -23.33
C GLU A 113 -4.16 -5.04 -22.53
N LEU A 114 -3.65 -5.23 -21.29
CA LEU A 114 -4.05 -6.34 -20.42
C LEU A 114 -5.50 -6.24 -19.96
N ASN A 115 -5.96 -5.03 -19.64
CA ASN A 115 -7.33 -4.81 -19.21
C ASN A 115 -8.33 -4.84 -20.37
N GLY A 116 -7.88 -4.60 -21.61
CA GLY A 116 -8.71 -4.66 -22.81
C GLY A 116 -10.05 -3.92 -22.66
N HIS A 117 -11.16 -4.60 -23.01
CA HIS A 117 -12.51 -4.06 -22.91
C HIS A 117 -13.16 -4.26 -21.52
N THR A 118 -12.51 -5.00 -20.62
CA THR A 118 -13.02 -5.35 -19.28
C THR A 118 -13.10 -4.15 -18.31
N GLY A 119 -12.58 -2.99 -18.74
CA GLY A 119 -12.69 -1.72 -18.05
C GLY A 119 -11.71 -1.56 -16.88
N ALA A 120 -11.13 -0.37 -16.76
CA ALA A 120 -10.23 0.03 -15.66
C ALA A 120 -10.99 0.58 -14.44
N SER A 121 -12.30 0.79 -14.57
CA SER A 121 -13.14 1.39 -13.53
C SER A 121 -13.73 0.30 -12.62
N ARG A 122 -13.90 0.60 -11.32
CA ARG A 122 -14.48 -0.30 -10.30
C ARG A 122 -13.62 -1.52 -9.94
N ARG A 123 -12.30 -1.38 -10.05
CA ARG A 123 -11.29 -2.35 -9.57
C ARG A 123 -10.51 -1.73 -8.40
N VAL A 124 -9.84 -2.56 -7.61
CA VAL A 124 -9.05 -2.10 -6.46
C VAL A 124 -7.96 -1.11 -6.91
N MET A 125 -7.26 -1.38 -8.02
CA MET A 125 -6.20 -0.51 -8.53
C MET A 125 -6.69 0.63 -9.44
N ALA A 126 -7.98 0.95 -9.42
CA ALA A 126 -8.46 2.19 -10.03
C ALA A 126 -7.89 3.40 -9.25
N PRO A 127 -7.45 4.48 -9.93
CA PRO A 127 -6.82 5.64 -9.27
C PRO A 127 -7.79 6.46 -8.40
N VAL A 128 -9.09 6.19 -8.51
CA VAL A 128 -10.14 6.80 -7.69
C VAL A 128 -11.01 5.67 -7.14
N LEU A 129 -11.10 5.61 -5.82
CA LEU A 129 -11.93 4.62 -5.14
C LEU A 129 -13.40 4.82 -5.54
N SER A 130 -14.02 3.73 -5.99
CA SER A 130 -15.42 3.69 -6.40
C SER A 130 -16.08 2.43 -5.87
N SER A 131 -17.40 2.31 -5.99
CA SER A 131 -18.09 1.09 -5.61
C SER A 131 -17.52 -0.11 -6.36
N LEU A 132 -16.89 -1.01 -5.63
CA LEU A 132 -16.33 -2.25 -6.14
C LEU A 132 -17.42 -3.31 -6.26
N GLU A 133 -17.33 -4.12 -7.31
CA GLU A 133 -18.24 -5.25 -7.51
C GLU A 133 -17.69 -6.51 -6.86
N PRO A 134 -18.46 -7.17 -5.97
CA PRO A 134 -18.07 -8.45 -5.41
C PRO A 134 -17.80 -9.48 -6.51
N GLY A 135 -16.67 -10.19 -6.42
CA GLY A 135 -16.31 -11.27 -7.34
C GLY A 135 -15.34 -10.90 -8.47
N GLN A 136 -15.10 -9.62 -8.74
CA GLN A 136 -14.06 -9.17 -9.68
C GLN A 136 -13.32 -7.91 -9.19
N MET A 137 -12.76 -7.97 -7.99
CA MET A 137 -12.11 -6.82 -7.37
C MET A 137 -10.79 -6.44 -8.03
N TRP A 138 -10.02 -7.43 -8.52
CA TRP A 138 -8.74 -7.23 -9.19
C TRP A 138 -8.90 -7.30 -10.72
N SER A 139 -8.17 -6.47 -11.45
CA SER A 139 -8.16 -6.48 -12.90
C SER A 139 -7.23 -7.55 -13.47
N PRO A 140 -7.35 -7.89 -14.77
CA PRO A 140 -6.36 -8.72 -15.45
C PRO A 140 -4.94 -8.14 -15.35
N CYS A 141 -4.77 -6.81 -15.45
CA CYS A 141 -3.47 -6.17 -15.27
C CYS A 141 -2.91 -6.40 -13.86
N SER A 142 -3.70 -6.14 -12.81
CA SER A 142 -3.27 -6.34 -11.42
C SER A 142 -2.85 -7.80 -11.16
N ALA A 143 -3.65 -8.76 -11.64
CA ALA A 143 -3.34 -10.18 -11.51
C ALA A 143 -2.05 -10.55 -12.26
N HIS A 144 -1.84 -10.01 -13.45
CA HIS A 144 -0.60 -10.21 -14.20
C HIS A 144 0.62 -9.62 -13.48
N SER A 145 0.52 -8.38 -12.98
CA SER A 145 1.63 -7.70 -12.29
C SER A 145 2.14 -8.47 -11.08
N ILE A 146 1.24 -8.93 -10.19
CA ILE A 146 1.67 -9.71 -9.03
C ILE A 146 2.21 -11.08 -9.41
N THR A 147 1.63 -11.73 -10.43
CA THR A 147 2.10 -13.04 -10.90
C THR A 147 3.53 -12.92 -11.44
N ASP A 148 3.77 -11.99 -12.35
CA ASP A 148 5.10 -11.74 -12.91
C ASP A 148 6.10 -11.33 -11.82
N PHE A 149 5.70 -10.48 -10.88
CA PHE A 149 6.56 -10.06 -9.78
C PHE A 149 7.01 -11.24 -8.90
N LEU A 150 6.08 -12.13 -8.54
CA LEU A 150 6.39 -13.31 -7.73
C LEU A 150 7.17 -14.37 -8.52
N ASP A 151 6.81 -14.61 -9.79
CA ASP A 151 7.50 -15.57 -10.68
C ASP A 151 8.98 -15.19 -10.90
N ASN A 152 9.30 -13.89 -10.86
CA ASN A 152 10.67 -13.37 -10.93
C ASN A 152 11.42 -13.41 -9.58
N GLY A 153 10.83 -14.01 -8.53
CA GLY A 153 11.49 -14.22 -7.24
C GLY A 153 11.44 -13.02 -6.30
N HIS A 154 10.60 -12.01 -6.55
CA HIS A 154 10.48 -10.86 -5.66
C HIS A 154 9.62 -11.10 -4.41
N GLY A 155 9.12 -12.33 -4.23
CA GLY A 155 8.41 -12.78 -3.03
C GLY A 155 9.27 -13.54 -2.03
N THR A 156 10.60 -13.56 -2.23
CA THR A 156 11.55 -14.11 -1.26
C THR A 156 12.32 -12.96 -0.64
N SER A 157 12.21 -12.83 0.68
CA SER A 157 13.07 -11.97 1.50
C SER A 157 14.46 -12.61 1.66
#